data_AF-A0A0J6ZK40-F1
#
_entry.id   AF-A0A0J6ZK40-F1
#
_cell.length_a   1.000
_cell.length_b   1.000
_cell.length_c   1.000
_cell.angle_alpha   90.00
_cell.angle_beta   90.00
_cell.angle_gamma   90.00
#
_symmetry.space_group_name_H-M   'P 1'
#
loop_
_entity.id
_entity.type
_entity.pdbx_description
1 polymer ?
#
loop_
_entity_poly.entity_id
_entity_poly.type
_entity_poly.pdbx_seq_one_letter_code
_entity_poly.pdbx_strand_id
1 'polypeptide(L)'
;MEERRVFSVDELAKEWNCSSSTIRRMEKDGLLRRLPLPGTMYRAKEVYALEGLDLRDLKQPTVFEMRRLQAENSGLQKRVSQLEGIILQITSFATSAVADKVIREEQA
;
A
#
# COMPACT_ATOMS: atom_id res chain seq x y z
N MET A 1 9.93 14.09 10.04
CA MET A 1 10.54 13.57 8.80
C MET A 1 11.33 14.74 8.23
N GLU A 2 12.64 14.61 8.08
CA GLU A 2 13.48 15.69 7.55
C GLU A 2 13.12 15.93 6.08
N GLU A 3 12.76 17.16 5.70
CA GLU A 3 12.37 17.50 4.32
C GLU A 3 13.58 17.41 3.40
N ARG A 4 13.90 16.21 2.93
CA ARG A 4 14.95 15.98 1.93
C ARG A 4 14.47 16.51 0.58
N ARG A 5 15.26 17.40 -0.03
CA ARG A 5 14.91 18.05 -1.30
C ARG A 5 15.38 17.28 -2.54
N VAL A 6 16.48 16.54 -2.41
CA VAL A 6 17.11 15.80 -3.51
C VAL A 6 17.69 14.47 -3.04
N PHE A 7 17.78 13.52 -3.96
CA PHE A 7 18.41 12.21 -3.76
C PHE A 7 19.53 11.99 -4.77
N SER A 8 20.64 11.43 -4.33
CA SER A 8 21.68 10.91 -5.23
C SER A 8 21.34 9.50 -5.75
N VAL A 9 22.05 9.05 -6.79
CA VAL A 9 21.90 7.67 -7.32
C VAL A 9 22.13 6.62 -6.23
N ASP A 10 23.16 6.79 -5.41
CA ASP A 10 23.53 5.80 -4.40
C ASP A 10 22.55 5.77 -3.24
N GLU A 11 21.94 6.91 -2.90
CA GLU A 11 20.86 6.97 -1.91
C GLU A 11 19.59 6.30 -2.43
N LEU A 12 19.19 6.60 -3.67
CA LEU A 12 18.05 5.95 -4.32
C LEU A 12 18.24 4.43 -4.47
N ALA A 13 19.45 4.01 -4.85
CA ALA A 13 19.80 2.59 -4.97
C ALA A 13 19.67 1.87 -3.61
N LYS A 14 20.09 2.52 -2.51
CA LYS A 14 19.93 1.98 -1.16
C LYS A 14 18.47 1.94 -0.71
N GLU A 15 17.73 3.04 -0.91
CA GLU A 15 16.33 3.16 -0.49
C GLU A 15 15.44 2.13 -1.20
N TRP A 16 15.63 1.97 -2.51
CA TRP A 16 14.86 1.03 -3.33
C TRP A 16 15.46 -0.37 -3.38
N ASN A 17 16.54 -0.61 -2.63
CA ASN A 17 17.27 -1.88 -2.59
C ASN A 17 17.55 -2.43 -4.00
N CYS A 18 18.05 -1.58 -4.90
CA CYS A 18 18.32 -1.93 -6.28
C CYS A 18 19.69 -1.42 -6.73
N SER A 19 20.19 -1.96 -7.84
CA SER A 19 21.50 -1.56 -8.35
C SER A 19 21.48 -0.16 -8.97
N SER A 20 22.61 0.56 -8.90
CA SER A 20 22.76 1.89 -9.54
C SER A 20 22.56 1.84 -11.06
N SER A 21 22.73 0.67 -11.72
CA SER A 21 22.41 0.49 -13.14
C SER A 21 20.90 0.45 -13.40
N THR A 22 20.11 -0.09 -12.47
CA THR A 22 18.64 -0.03 -12.52
C THR A 22 18.16 1.41 -12.51
N ILE A 23 18.71 2.24 -11.62
CA ILE A 23 18.38 3.68 -11.55
C ILE A 23 18.70 4.40 -12.87
N ARG A 24 19.88 4.13 -13.46
CA ARG A 24 20.25 4.68 -14.78
C ARG A 24 19.36 4.19 -15.92
N ARG A 25 18.84 2.97 -15.84
CA ARG A 25 17.86 2.46 -16.80
C ARG A 25 16.55 3.22 -16.69
N MET A 26 16.06 3.45 -15.47
CA MET A 26 14.86 4.26 -15.23
C MET A 26 15.03 5.72 -15.70
N GLU A 27 16.24 6.28 -15.62
CA GLU A 27 16.56 7.57 -16.23
C GLU A 27 16.42 7.53 -17.77
N LYS A 28 16.98 6.50 -18.40
CA LYS A 28 16.91 6.30 -19.87
C LYS A 28 15.48 6.07 -20.35
N ASP A 29 14.69 5.33 -19.58
CA ASP A 29 13.28 5.02 -19.87
C ASP A 29 12.35 6.22 -19.60
N GLY A 30 12.89 7.34 -19.08
CA GLY A 30 12.14 8.58 -18.83
C GLY A 30 11.30 8.56 -17.54
N LEU A 31 11.42 7.52 -16.72
CA LEU A 31 10.71 7.38 -15.44
C LEU A 31 11.30 8.31 -14.37
N LEU A 32 12.63 8.46 -14.35
CA LEU A 32 13.36 9.36 -13.44
C LEU A 32 14.00 10.50 -14.21
N ARG A 33 13.83 11.74 -13.73
CA ARG A 33 14.48 12.90 -14.33
C ARG A 33 15.69 13.35 -13.52
N ARG A 34 16.86 13.30 -14.15
CA ARG A 34 18.10 13.81 -13.59
C ARG A 34 18.14 15.34 -13.60
N LEU A 35 18.59 15.93 -12.49
CA LEU A 35 18.87 17.37 -12.41
C LEU A 35 20.26 17.69 -12.99
N PRO A 36 20.40 18.84 -13.68
CA PRO A 36 21.69 19.31 -14.20
C PRO A 36 22.54 19.94 -13.09
N LEU A 37 22.80 19.20 -12.01
CA LEU A 37 23.62 19.61 -10.88
C LEU A 37 24.89 18.74 -10.78
N PRO A 38 25.97 19.25 -10.16
CA PRO A 38 27.15 18.44 -9.83
C PRO A 38 26.76 17.31 -8.87
N GLY A 39 27.11 16.06 -9.22
CA GLY A 39 26.57 14.87 -8.57
C GLY A 39 25.19 14.54 -9.13
N THR A 40 25.00 13.33 -9.63
CA THR A 40 23.73 12.89 -10.23
C THR A 40 22.61 12.92 -9.18
N MET A 41 21.79 13.97 -9.22
CA MET A 41 20.71 14.22 -8.25
C MET A 41 19.32 14.15 -8.90
N TYR A 42 18.33 13.69 -8.13
CA TYR A 42 16.92 13.61 -8.49
C TYR A 42 16.08 14.43 -7.51
N ARG A 43 14.98 15.04 -7.97
CA ARG A 43 14.07 15.77 -7.07
C ARG A 43 13.30 14.79 -6.20
N ALA A 44 13.27 15.05 -4.90
CA ALA A 44 12.50 14.23 -3.96
C ALA A 44 11.02 14.12 -4.34
N LYS A 45 10.42 15.22 -4.83
CA LYS A 45 9.05 15.24 -5.35
C LYS A 45 8.78 14.18 -6.43
N GLU A 46 9.71 13.99 -7.36
CA GLU A 46 9.54 13.07 -8.48
C GLU A 46 9.78 11.61 -8.03
N VAL A 47 10.72 11.42 -7.11
CA VAL A 47 10.98 10.13 -6.45
C VAL A 47 9.75 9.66 -5.67
N TYR A 48 9.19 10.52 -4.82
CA TYR A 48 7.98 10.20 -4.03
C TYR A 48 6.77 9.89 -4.93
N ALA A 49 6.60 10.62 -6.03
CA ALA A 49 5.54 10.32 -7.00
C ALA A 49 5.68 8.91 -7.62
N LEU A 50 6.91 8.44 -7.88
CA LEU A 50 7.17 7.08 -8.37
C LEU A 50 6.91 6.00 -7.31
N GLU A 51 7.12 6.32 -6.04
CA GLU A 51 6.78 5.44 -4.90
C GLU A 51 5.26 5.35 -4.65
N GLY A 52 4.45 6.07 -5.45
CA GLY A 52 3.01 6.13 -5.27
C GLY A 52 2.59 7.04 -4.10
N LEU A 53 3.51 7.86 -3.59
CA LEU A 53 3.22 8.89 -2.60
C LEU A 53 2.78 10.16 -3.34
N ASP A 54 1.51 10.54 -3.20
CA ASP A 54 1.05 11.85 -3.67
C ASP A 54 1.65 12.93 -2.76
N LEU A 55 1.91 14.13 -3.27
CA LEU A 55 2.36 15.25 -2.43
C LEU A 55 1.36 15.61 -1.32
N ARG A 56 0.13 15.13 -1.43
CA ARG A 56 -0.89 15.17 -0.38
C ARG A 56 -0.54 14.28 0.81
N ASP A 57 0.15 13.16 0.59
CA ASP A 57 0.62 12.25 1.64
C ASP A 57 1.84 12.80 2.40
N LEU A 58 2.57 13.73 1.77
CA LEU A 58 3.69 14.45 2.40
C LEU A 58 3.26 15.64 3.26
N LYS A 59 1.99 16.07 3.14
CA LYS A 59 1.44 17.11 4.03
C LYS A 59 0.90 16.45 5.28
N GLN A 60 1.20 17.04 6.44
CA GLN A 60 0.48 16.66 7.65
C GLN A 60 -1.02 16.86 7.40
N PRO A 61 -1.87 15.82 7.54
CA PRO A 61 -3.29 15.94 7.28
C PRO A 61 -3.90 16.98 8.22
N THR A 62 -4.78 17.82 7.69
CA THR A 62 -5.50 18.78 8.52
C THR A 62 -6.38 18.06 9.55
N VAL A 63 -6.72 18.71 10.66
CA VAL A 63 -7.58 18.10 11.69
C VAL A 63 -8.92 17.60 11.12
N PHE A 64 -9.46 18.30 10.11
CA PHE A 64 -10.68 17.90 9.41
C PHE A 64 -10.48 16.66 8.52
N GLU A 65 -9.38 16.61 7.76
CA GLU A 65 -9.04 15.42 6.97
C GLU A 65 -8.76 14.21 7.86
N MET A 66 -8.06 14.41 8.98
CA MET A 66 -7.80 13.33 9.94
C MET A 66 -9.11 12.78 10.52
N ARG A 67 -10.06 13.65 10.90
CA ARG A 67 -11.39 13.21 11.33
C ARG A 67 -12.15 12.46 10.24
N ARG A 68 -12.10 12.94 8.99
CA ARG A 68 -12.74 12.27 7.84
C ARG A 68 -12.14 10.87 7.64
N LEU A 69 -10.81 10.77 7.62
CA LEU A 69 -10.09 9.52 7.44
C LEU A 69 -10.35 8.55 8.59
N GLN A 70 -10.40 9.03 9.83
CA GLN A 70 -10.77 8.21 10.99
C GLN A 70 -12.21 7.69 10.90
N ALA A 71 -13.15 8.55 10.49
CA ALA A 71 -14.54 8.15 10.28
C ALA A 71 -14.64 7.09 9.17
N GLU A 72 -13.96 7.30 8.04
CA GLU A 72 -13.93 6.35 6.92
C GLU A 72 -13.30 5.02 7.34
N ASN A 73 -12.17 5.03 8.03
CA ASN A 73 -11.51 3.83 8.53
C ASN A 73 -12.41 3.07 9.52
N SER A 74 -13.06 3.77 10.44
CA SER A 74 -14.03 3.14 11.36
C SER A 74 -15.23 2.52 10.63
N GLY A 75 -15.68 3.13 9.53
CA GLY A 75 -16.75 2.61 8.69
C GLY A 75 -16.33 1.37 7.90
N LEU A 76 -15.11 1.40 7.35
CA LEU A 76 -14.52 0.26 6.64
C LEU A 76 -14.29 -0.92 7.59
N GLN A 77 -13.76 -0.70 8.78
CA GLN A 77 -13.59 -1.74 9.80
C GLN A 77 -14.91 -2.40 10.18
N LYS A 78 -15.98 -1.61 10.40
CA LYS A 78 -17.32 -2.16 10.66
C LYS A 78 -17.82 -3.04 9.52
N ARG A 79 -17.63 -2.61 8.26
CA ARG A 79 -18.01 -3.40 7.08
C ARG A 79 -17.22 -4.71 6.99
N VAL A 80 -15.92 -4.67 7.27
CA VAL A 80 -15.07 -5.87 7.32
C VAL A 80 -15.60 -6.85 8.36
N SER A 81 -15.81 -6.41 9.61
CA SER A 81 -16.33 -7.30 10.66
C SER A 81 -17.72 -7.87 10.34
N GLN A 82 -18.59 -7.10 9.68
CA GLN A 82 -19.89 -7.59 9.22
C GLN A 82 -19.74 -8.69 8.16
N LEU A 83 -18.88 -8.48 7.17
CA LEU A 83 -18.62 -9.47 6.12
C LEU A 83 -17.98 -10.73 6.69
N GLU A 84 -17.02 -10.59 7.59
CA GLU A 84 -16.40 -11.73 8.30
C GLU A 84 -17.44 -12.52 9.10
N GLY A 85 -18.38 -11.84 9.77
CA GLY A 85 -19.48 -12.48 10.48
C GLY A 85 -20.41 -13.27 9.56
N ILE A 86 -20.76 -12.70 8.39
CA ILE A 86 -21.59 -13.38 7.39
C ILE A 86 -20.85 -14.61 6.85
N ILE A 87 -19.56 -14.49 6.55
CA ILE A 87 -18.73 -15.61 6.08
C ILE A 87 -18.71 -16.73 7.13
N LEU A 88 -18.53 -16.39 8.41
CA LEU A 88 -18.52 -17.36 9.50
C LEU A 88 -19.87 -18.09 9.63
N GLN A 89 -20.99 -17.37 9.47
CA GLN A 89 -22.32 -17.97 9.48
C GLN A 89 -22.49 -18.94 8.31
N ILE A 90 -22.13 -18.53 7.10
CA ILE A 90 -22.21 -19.38 5.90
C ILE A 90 -21.35 -20.63 6.07
N THR A 91 -20.11 -20.51 6.57
CA THR A 91 -19.23 -21.66 6.76
C THR A 91 -19.77 -22.61 7.83
N SER A 92 -20.29 -22.10 8.95
CA SER A 92 -20.93 -22.91 10.00
C SER A 92 -22.18 -23.66 9.51
N PHE A 93 -22.98 -23.02 8.67
CA PHE A 93 -24.15 -23.65 8.05
C PHE A 93 -23.73 -24.74 7.05
N ALA A 94 -22.72 -24.47 6.21
CA ALA A 94 -22.21 -25.44 5.27
C ALA A 94 -21.60 -26.67 5.97
N THR A 95 -20.84 -26.49 7.04
CA THR A 95 -20.25 -27.61 7.79
C THR A 95 -21.28 -28.45 8.52
N SER A 96 -22.29 -27.84 9.15
CA SER A 96 -23.40 -28.57 9.78
C SER A 96 -24.24 -29.34 8.77
N ALA A 97 -24.55 -28.76 7.61
CA ALA A 97 -25.27 -29.45 6.54
C ALA A 97 -24.51 -30.66 5.97
N VAL A 98 -23.17 -30.60 5.93
CA VAL A 98 -22.33 -31.74 5.54
C VAL A 98 -22.31 -32.81 6.64
N ALA A 99 -22.17 -32.42 7.91
CA ALA A 99 -22.20 -33.35 9.04
C ALA A 99 -23.55 -34.11 9.12
N ASP A 100 -24.67 -33.41 8.91
CA ASP A 100 -26.01 -34.01 8.91
C ASP A 100 -26.20 -35.03 7.77
N LYS A 101 -25.55 -34.84 6.62
CA LYS A 101 -25.57 -35.80 5.51
C LYS A 101 -24.77 -37.05 5.83
N VAL A 102 -23.56 -36.90 6.37
CA VAL A 102 -22.68 -38.02 6.76
C VAL A 102 -23.38 -38.92 7.78
N ILE A 103 -24.01 -38.34 8.80
CA ILE A 103 -24.73 -39.10 9.84
C ILE A 103 -25.89 -39.91 9.24
N ARG A 104 -26.60 -39.36 8.25
CA ARG A 104 -27.71 -40.07 7.59
C ARG A 104 -27.22 -41.21 6.69
N GLU A 105 -26.06 -41.07 6.06
CA GLU A 105 -25.44 -42.13 5.25
C GLU A 105 -24.87 -43.26 6.10
N GLU A 106 -24.37 -42.99 7.32
CA GLU A 106 -23.87 -44.03 8.25
C GLU A 106 -24.99 -44.84 8.94
N GLN A 107 -26.23 -44.32 8.97
CA GLN A 107 -27.38 -44.98 9.60
C GLN A 107 -28.29 -45.76 8.64
N ALA A 108 -28.00 -45.74 7.33
CA ALA A 108 -28.73 -46.44 6.28
C ALA A 108 -28.02 -47.74 5.85
#